data_AF-A0A524IFP9-F1
#
_entry.id   AF-A0A524IFP9-F1
#
_cell.length_a   1.000
_cell.length_b   1.000
_cell.length_c   1.000
_cell.angle_alpha   90.00
_cell.angle_beta   90.00
_cell.angle_gamma   90.00
#
_symmetry.space_group_name_H-M   'P 1'
#
loop_
_entity.id
_entity.type
_entity.pdbx_description
1 polymer ?
#
loop_
_entity_poly.entity_id
_entity_poly.type
_entity_poly.pdbx_seq_one_letter_code
_entity_poly.pdbx_strand_id
1 'polypeptide(L)'
;MTVTAYEFERLSSVSGFNNAVMHCKSLIGMLGEAGEFISVADLVNSKVADSSITVSQVNPIIGSLLGDKFKYISRSFNLLQNFTDFSSIQKIVAKWKALDIVLVYHHPELGIMAVNPKNSQSWESITQLKIDELLVFYVGAFGNKFDEKLADGVIQNMIAFISGRKMKQIPALEKGKYAFSPVKAAKEP
;
A
#
# COMPACT_ATOMS: atom_id res chain seq x y z
N MET A 1 -15.36 5.82 24.25
CA MET A 1 -15.99 6.30 23.01
C MET A 1 -16.02 7.82 23.07
N THR A 2 -15.05 8.47 22.46
CA THR A 2 -15.10 9.91 22.20
C THR A 2 -16.09 10.11 21.05
N VAL A 3 -17.26 10.67 21.35
CA VAL A 3 -18.17 11.18 20.32
C VAL A 3 -17.43 12.34 19.66
N THR A 4 -17.03 12.16 18.40
CA THR A 4 -16.47 13.24 17.60
C THR A 4 -17.58 14.24 17.32
N ALA A 5 -17.70 15.26 18.16
CA ALA A 5 -18.35 16.50 17.76
C ALA A 5 -17.77 16.86 16.36
N TYR A 6 -18.63 17.22 15.41
CA TYR A 6 -18.27 17.60 14.03
C TYR A 6 -18.10 16.46 12.99
N GLU A 7 -18.51 15.22 13.25
CA GLU A 7 -18.45 14.11 12.26
C GLU A 7 -19.04 14.48 10.88
N PHE A 8 -20.13 15.24 10.86
CA PHE A 8 -20.84 15.65 9.64
C PHE A 8 -20.57 17.09 9.19
N GLU A 9 -19.69 17.83 9.87
CA GLU A 9 -19.46 19.25 9.57
C GLU A 9 -19.01 19.47 8.13
N ARG A 10 -18.12 18.60 7.61
CA ARG A 10 -17.67 18.66 6.22
C ARG A 10 -18.76 18.32 5.20
N LEU A 11 -19.81 17.60 5.59
CA LEU A 11 -20.94 17.27 4.71
C LEU A 11 -21.99 18.38 4.63
N SER A 12 -21.88 19.42 5.47
CA SER A 12 -22.82 20.54 5.50
C SER A 12 -22.70 21.48 4.28
N SER A 13 -21.58 21.42 3.56
CA SER A 13 -21.36 22.19 2.33
C SER A 13 -21.49 21.31 1.10
N VAL A 14 -22.00 21.86 0.00
CA VAL A 14 -22.07 21.17 -1.30
C VAL A 14 -20.69 20.65 -1.74
N SER A 15 -19.65 21.47 -1.54
CA SER A 15 -18.27 21.09 -1.89
C SER A 15 -17.77 19.88 -1.10
N GLY A 16 -17.96 19.87 0.23
CA GLY A 16 -17.50 18.78 1.07
C GLY A 16 -18.33 17.50 0.91
N PHE A 17 -19.64 17.63 0.68
CA PHE A 17 -20.49 16.49 0.31
C PHE A 17 -20.03 15.84 -1.01
N ASN A 18 -19.81 16.65 -2.06
CA ASN A 18 -19.33 16.15 -3.35
C ASN A 18 -17.96 15.49 -3.23
N ASN A 19 -17.04 16.07 -2.46
CA ASN A 19 -15.72 15.48 -2.20
C ASN A 19 -15.82 14.12 -1.51
N ALA A 20 -16.70 13.98 -0.50
CA ALA A 20 -16.94 12.71 0.16
C ALA A 20 -17.52 11.66 -0.80
N VAL A 21 -18.50 12.03 -1.63
CA VAL A 21 -19.07 11.14 -2.65
C VAL A 21 -18.02 10.70 -3.67
N MET A 22 -17.18 11.62 -4.16
CA MET A 22 -16.09 11.30 -5.10
C MET A 22 -15.07 10.35 -4.47
N HIS A 23 -14.72 10.56 -3.19
CA HIS A 23 -13.85 9.64 -2.45
C HIS A 23 -14.46 8.24 -2.36
N CYS A 24 -15.73 8.12 -1.95
CA CYS A 24 -16.43 6.84 -1.88
C CYS A 24 -16.50 6.13 -3.24
N LYS A 25 -16.80 6.87 -4.32
CA LYS A 25 -16.82 6.33 -5.69
C LYS A 25 -15.45 5.78 -6.10
N SER A 26 -14.39 6.53 -5.80
CA SER A 26 -13.00 6.11 -6.09
C SER A 26 -12.65 4.84 -5.34
N LEU A 27 -13.01 4.77 -4.05
CA LEU A 27 -12.78 3.60 -3.21
C LEU A 27 -13.54 2.36 -3.70
N ILE A 28 -14.80 2.51 -4.11
CA ILE A 28 -15.61 1.42 -4.67
C ILE A 28 -15.02 0.94 -6.02
N GLY A 29 -14.59 1.86 -6.88
CA GLY A 29 -13.91 1.51 -8.14
C GLY A 29 -12.66 0.69 -7.90
N MET A 30 -11.77 1.18 -7.01
CA MET A 30 -10.55 0.46 -6.62
C MET A 30 -10.83 -0.89 -5.97
N LEU A 31 -11.91 -1.03 -5.20
CA LEU A 31 -12.32 -2.31 -4.61
C LEU A 31 -12.63 -3.35 -5.69
N GLY A 32 -13.29 -2.93 -6.78
CA GLY A 32 -13.55 -3.80 -7.94
C GLY A 32 -12.25 -4.22 -8.64
N GLU A 33 -11.37 -3.27 -8.92
CA GLU A 33 -10.07 -3.53 -9.58
C GLU A 33 -9.14 -4.40 -8.72
N ALA A 34 -9.08 -4.17 -7.41
CA ALA A 34 -8.30 -4.98 -6.47
C ALA A 34 -8.80 -6.43 -6.38
N GLY A 35 -10.07 -6.69 -6.71
CA GLY A 35 -10.62 -8.04 -6.82
C GLY A 35 -9.93 -8.91 -7.88
N GLU A 36 -9.24 -8.30 -8.85
CA GLU A 36 -8.44 -8.99 -9.86
C GLU A 36 -6.98 -9.21 -9.43
N PHE A 37 -6.67 -9.10 -8.12
CA PHE A 37 -5.32 -9.19 -7.55
C PHE A 37 -4.37 -8.08 -8.01
N ILE A 38 -4.93 -6.92 -8.40
CA ILE A 38 -4.15 -5.71 -8.66
C ILE A 38 -3.86 -5.02 -7.33
N SER A 39 -2.59 -4.71 -7.06
CA SER A 39 -2.19 -4.10 -5.78
C SER A 39 -2.85 -2.73 -5.59
N VAL A 40 -3.36 -2.47 -4.38
CA VAL A 40 -3.96 -1.18 -4.04
C VAL A 40 -2.95 -0.03 -4.17
N ALA A 41 -1.65 -0.29 -3.93
CA ALA A 41 -0.62 0.72 -4.13
C ALA A 41 -0.54 1.17 -5.59
N ASP A 42 -0.56 0.22 -6.53
CA ASP A 42 -0.50 0.54 -7.97
C ASP A 42 -1.78 1.27 -8.43
N LEU A 43 -2.95 0.87 -7.93
CA LEU A 43 -4.23 1.55 -8.21
C LEU A 43 -4.23 3.00 -7.72
N VAL A 44 -3.77 3.23 -6.49
CA VAL A 44 -3.67 4.57 -5.91
C VAL A 44 -2.67 5.42 -6.69
N ASN A 45 -1.50 4.88 -7.01
CA ASN A 45 -0.48 5.62 -7.76
C ASN A 45 -0.97 6.00 -9.16
N SER A 46 -1.68 5.09 -9.86
CA SER A 46 -2.31 5.39 -11.14
C SER A 46 -3.33 6.53 -11.04
N LYS A 47 -4.20 6.49 -10.02
CA LYS A 47 -5.23 7.50 -9.80
C LYS A 47 -4.71 8.84 -9.26
N VAL A 48 -3.53 8.85 -8.62
CA VAL A 48 -2.83 10.09 -8.29
C VAL A 48 -2.19 10.69 -9.54
N ALA A 49 -1.60 9.86 -10.40
CA ALA A 49 -0.96 10.32 -11.63
C ALA A 49 -1.97 10.93 -12.63
N ASP A 50 -3.18 10.39 -12.72
CA ASP A 50 -4.26 10.94 -13.57
C ASP A 50 -5.08 12.06 -12.90
N SER A 51 -4.71 12.48 -11.68
CA SER A 51 -5.41 13.49 -10.87
C SER A 51 -6.86 13.14 -10.49
N SER A 52 -7.28 11.88 -10.60
CA SER A 52 -8.62 11.45 -10.15
C SER A 52 -8.74 11.39 -8.62
N ILE A 53 -7.62 11.23 -7.91
CA ILE A 53 -7.54 11.42 -6.45
C ILE A 53 -6.34 12.29 -6.06
N THR A 54 -6.40 12.85 -4.86
CA THR A 54 -5.30 13.63 -4.27
C THR A 54 -4.48 12.82 -3.27
N VAL A 55 -3.25 13.24 -3.00
CA VAL A 55 -2.35 12.61 -2.01
C VAL A 55 -3.00 12.49 -0.62
N SER A 56 -3.85 13.46 -0.24
CA SER A 56 -4.58 13.42 1.04
C SER A 56 -5.58 12.26 1.17
N GLN A 57 -6.03 11.70 0.05
CA GLN A 57 -6.97 10.58 0.01
C GLN A 57 -6.27 9.20 0.06
N VAL A 58 -4.95 9.16 -0.15
CA VAL A 58 -4.16 7.91 -0.18
C VAL A 58 -4.32 7.12 1.12
N ASN A 59 -4.08 7.77 2.26
CA ASN A 59 -4.10 7.08 3.57
C ASN A 59 -5.49 6.58 3.97
N PRO A 60 -6.58 7.36 3.83
CA PRO A 60 -7.94 6.84 4.02
C PRO A 60 -8.24 5.64 3.11
N ILE A 61 -7.86 5.68 1.83
CA ILE A 61 -8.07 4.56 0.90
C ILE A 61 -7.32 3.31 1.37
N ILE A 62 -6.04 3.46 1.71
CA ILE A 62 -5.22 2.34 2.18
C ILE A 62 -5.80 1.75 3.47
N GLY A 63 -6.15 2.57 4.46
CA GLY A 63 -6.72 2.12 5.72
C GLY A 63 -8.04 1.36 5.51
N SER A 64 -8.94 1.91 4.71
CA SER A 64 -10.24 1.31 4.44
C SER A 64 -10.16 0.03 3.60
N LEU A 65 -9.31 0.00 2.56
CA LEU A 65 -9.20 -1.19 1.70
C LEU A 65 -8.33 -2.28 2.34
N LEU A 66 -7.09 -1.96 2.72
CA LEU A 66 -6.16 -2.96 3.23
C LEU A 66 -6.50 -3.34 4.68
N GLY A 67 -6.70 -2.35 5.54
CA GLY A 67 -7.00 -2.57 6.95
C GLY A 67 -8.41 -3.11 7.18
N ASP A 68 -9.43 -2.36 6.77
CA ASP A 68 -10.81 -2.68 7.13
C ASP A 68 -11.44 -3.74 6.23
N LYS A 69 -11.36 -3.58 4.90
CA LYS A 69 -12.06 -4.44 3.96
C LYS A 69 -11.35 -5.79 3.76
N PHE A 70 -10.05 -5.76 3.51
CA PHE A 70 -9.28 -6.97 3.19
C PHE A 70 -8.56 -7.61 4.38
N LYS A 71 -8.58 -6.96 5.56
CA LYS A 71 -8.01 -7.48 6.81
C LYS A 71 -6.53 -7.86 6.69
N TYR A 72 -5.73 -7.00 6.07
CA TYR A 72 -4.28 -7.17 6.00
C TYR A 72 -3.67 -7.00 7.38
N ILE A 73 -2.62 -7.76 7.67
CA ILE A 73 -1.78 -7.52 8.84
C ILE A 73 -0.94 -6.28 8.55
N SER A 74 -0.88 -5.38 9.52
CA SER A 74 -0.04 -4.19 9.43
C SER A 74 0.90 -4.02 10.62
N ARG A 75 2.06 -3.43 10.33
CA ARG A 75 3.04 -2.98 11.33
C ARG A 75 3.67 -1.67 10.86
N SER A 76 3.64 -0.70 11.75
CA SER A 76 4.43 0.53 11.63
C SER A 76 5.81 0.33 12.22
N PHE A 77 6.81 0.99 11.65
CA PHE A 77 8.13 1.12 12.24
C PHE A 77 8.82 2.37 11.70
N ASN A 78 9.68 2.97 12.52
CA ASN A 78 10.55 4.05 12.09
C ASN A 78 11.85 3.45 11.56
N LEU A 79 12.37 4.05 10.49
CA LEU A 79 13.62 3.65 9.89
C LEU A 79 14.79 3.91 10.82
N LEU A 80 15.63 2.89 11.01
CA LEU A 80 16.83 2.98 11.87
C LEU A 80 18.05 3.52 11.12
N GLN A 81 18.00 3.55 9.80
CA GLN A 81 19.05 4.01 8.91
C GLN A 81 18.48 4.35 7.54
N ASN A 82 19.24 5.11 6.75
CA ASN A 82 18.88 5.36 5.36
C ASN A 82 18.95 4.06 4.54
N PHE A 83 18.06 3.93 3.56
CA PHE A 83 18.01 2.80 2.65
C PHE A 83 17.79 3.25 1.21
N THR A 84 18.59 2.72 0.28
CA THR A 84 18.58 3.09 -1.15
C THR A 84 18.58 1.89 -2.11
N ASP A 85 18.75 0.66 -1.61
CA ASP A 85 18.88 -0.54 -2.46
C ASP A 85 17.51 -1.14 -2.84
N PHE A 86 16.70 -0.34 -3.55
CA PHE A 86 15.37 -0.74 -4.00
C PHE A 86 15.39 -1.87 -5.04
N SER A 87 16.48 -1.98 -5.82
CA SER A 87 16.61 -3.04 -6.83
C SER A 87 16.72 -4.42 -6.18
N SER A 88 17.52 -4.56 -5.12
CA SER A 88 17.68 -5.86 -4.44
C SER A 88 16.41 -6.32 -3.76
N ILE A 89 15.70 -5.42 -3.06
CA ILE A 89 14.42 -5.77 -2.42
C ILE A 89 13.38 -6.16 -3.48
N GLN A 90 13.27 -5.40 -4.57
CA GLN A 90 12.32 -5.68 -5.65
C GLN A 90 12.58 -7.05 -6.29
N LYS A 91 13.83 -7.39 -6.59
CA LYS A 91 14.20 -8.69 -7.19
C LYS A 91 13.82 -9.89 -6.31
N ILE A 92 13.88 -9.74 -5.00
CA ILE A 92 13.52 -10.81 -4.07
C ILE A 92 11.99 -10.88 -3.94
N VAL A 93 11.35 -9.74 -3.65
CA VAL A 93 9.92 -9.67 -3.34
C VAL A 93 9.05 -9.95 -4.57
N ALA A 94 9.52 -9.64 -5.78
CA ALA A 94 8.84 -9.98 -7.03
C ALA A 94 8.61 -11.49 -7.22
N LYS A 95 9.42 -12.34 -6.57
CA LYS A 95 9.24 -13.79 -6.59
C LYS A 95 8.15 -14.27 -5.64
N TRP A 96 7.73 -13.43 -4.69
CA TRP A 96 6.73 -13.81 -3.69
C TRP A 96 5.32 -13.68 -4.25
N LYS A 97 4.62 -14.81 -4.33
CA LYS A 97 3.28 -14.96 -4.91
C LYS A 97 2.24 -15.45 -3.88
N ALA A 98 2.67 -15.86 -2.69
CA ALA A 98 1.80 -16.38 -1.64
C ALA A 98 0.97 -15.29 -0.93
N LEU A 99 1.47 -14.05 -0.91
CA LEU A 99 0.86 -12.90 -0.23
C LEU A 99 1.04 -11.64 -1.06
N ASP A 100 0.10 -10.72 -0.97
CA ASP A 100 0.22 -9.33 -1.42
C ASP A 100 0.91 -8.48 -0.35
N ILE A 101 1.68 -7.48 -0.79
CA ILE A 101 2.47 -6.62 0.08
C ILE A 101 2.32 -5.19 -0.41
N VAL A 102 2.02 -4.29 0.50
CA VAL A 102 2.02 -2.85 0.27
C VAL A 102 2.86 -2.19 1.35
N LEU A 103 3.77 -1.32 0.95
CA LEU A 103 4.53 -0.46 1.84
C LEU A 103 3.96 0.96 1.73
N VAL A 104 3.68 1.58 2.87
CA VAL A 104 3.31 3.00 2.95
C VAL A 104 4.46 3.75 3.58
N TYR A 105 4.94 4.76 2.87
CA TYR A 105 6.02 5.62 3.31
C TYR A 105 5.50 7.02 3.59
N HIS A 106 5.73 7.50 4.80
CA HIS A 106 5.32 8.82 5.27
C HIS A 106 6.47 9.80 5.10
N HIS A 107 6.60 10.38 3.90
CA HIS A 107 7.60 11.39 3.61
C HIS A 107 7.15 12.75 4.17
N PRO A 108 8.01 13.50 4.89
CA PRO A 108 7.64 14.79 5.48
C PRO A 108 7.14 15.84 4.46
N GLU A 109 7.79 15.92 3.30
CA GLU A 109 7.46 16.89 2.24
C GLU A 109 6.48 16.36 1.18
N LEU A 110 6.76 15.19 0.59
CA LEU A 110 5.94 14.58 -0.47
C LEU A 110 4.61 13.98 0.05
N GLY A 111 4.47 13.85 1.37
CA GLY A 111 3.32 13.23 2.00
C GLY A 111 3.38 11.70 1.93
N ILE A 112 2.21 11.08 1.83
CA ILE A 112 2.07 9.63 1.96
C ILE A 112 2.22 8.97 0.59
N MET A 113 3.15 8.03 0.50
CA MET A 113 3.48 7.31 -0.74
C MET A 113 3.15 5.82 -0.56
N ALA A 114 2.32 5.27 -1.43
CA ALA A 114 2.04 3.84 -1.45
C ALA A 114 2.97 3.14 -2.45
N VAL A 115 3.58 2.04 -2.03
CA VAL A 115 4.60 1.33 -2.80
C VAL A 115 4.21 -0.14 -2.87
N ASN A 116 4.05 -0.66 -4.10
CA ASN A 116 4.07 -2.10 -4.32
C ASN A 116 5.54 -2.55 -4.48
N PRO A 117 6.13 -3.25 -3.49
CA PRO A 117 7.52 -3.65 -3.56
C PRO A 117 7.84 -4.62 -4.70
N LYS A 118 6.82 -5.24 -5.32
CA LYS A 118 6.99 -6.13 -6.49
C LYS A 118 7.07 -5.37 -7.81
N ASN A 119 6.50 -4.17 -7.87
CA ASN A 119 6.52 -3.31 -9.04
C ASN A 119 7.77 -2.40 -9.01
N SER A 120 8.61 -2.46 -10.02
CA SER A 120 9.79 -1.59 -10.10
C SER A 120 9.42 -0.10 -10.21
N GLN A 121 8.33 0.21 -10.93
CA GLN A 121 7.88 1.60 -11.14
C GLN A 121 7.42 2.26 -9.83
N SER A 122 6.89 1.46 -8.88
CA SER A 122 6.50 1.96 -7.55
C SER A 122 7.68 2.54 -6.75
N TRP A 123 8.91 2.21 -7.11
CA TRP A 123 10.12 2.73 -6.44
C TRP A 123 10.71 3.97 -7.11
N GLU A 124 10.34 4.28 -8.35
CA GLU A 124 11.00 5.34 -9.14
C GLU A 124 10.82 6.74 -8.54
N SER A 125 9.71 6.96 -7.82
CA SER A 125 9.45 8.22 -7.12
C SER A 125 10.22 8.37 -5.80
N ILE A 126 10.93 7.34 -5.33
CA ILE A 126 11.62 7.31 -4.05
C ILE A 126 13.13 7.23 -4.29
N THR A 127 13.85 8.31 -4.02
CA THR A 127 15.31 8.33 -4.13
C THR A 127 15.99 7.61 -2.97
N GLN A 128 15.44 7.77 -1.75
CA GLN A 128 15.92 7.12 -0.54
C GLN A 128 14.79 7.04 0.48
N LEU A 129 14.86 6.06 1.36
CA LEU A 129 14.09 6.03 2.61
C LEU A 129 15.01 6.58 3.71
N LYS A 130 14.61 7.64 4.41
CA LYS A 130 15.47 8.33 5.37
C LYS A 130 15.26 7.81 6.78
N ILE A 131 16.31 7.84 7.59
CA ILE A 131 16.25 7.57 9.03
C ILE A 131 15.15 8.39 9.71
N ASP A 132 14.54 7.80 10.74
CA ASP A 132 13.45 8.34 11.56
C ASP A 132 12.10 8.55 10.86
N GLU A 133 12.03 8.33 9.54
CA GLU A 133 10.76 8.39 8.82
C GLU A 133 9.94 7.11 9.03
N LEU A 134 8.62 7.28 8.97
CA LEU A 134 7.67 6.22 9.25
C LEU A 134 7.38 5.38 8.01
N LEU A 135 7.49 4.06 8.19
CA LEU A 135 7.03 3.05 7.24
C LEU A 135 5.92 2.21 7.86
N VAL A 136 4.94 1.85 7.06
CA VAL A 136 3.88 0.92 7.43
C VAL A 136 3.81 -0.18 6.39
N PHE A 137 4.04 -1.42 6.81
CA PHE A 137 3.81 -2.59 5.97
C PHE A 137 2.36 -3.06 6.12
N TYR A 138 1.75 -3.43 5.00
CA TYR A 138 0.50 -4.16 4.92
C TYR A 138 0.76 -5.46 4.15
N VAL A 139 0.41 -6.60 4.75
CA VAL A 139 0.57 -7.92 4.13
C VAL A 139 -0.73 -8.70 4.24
N GLY A 140 -1.19 -9.26 3.13
CA GLY A 140 -2.47 -9.98 3.10
C GLY A 140 -2.72 -10.70 1.78
N ALA A 141 -3.99 -10.96 1.49
CA ALA A 141 -4.39 -11.80 0.37
C ALA A 141 -5.73 -11.37 -0.26
N PHE A 142 -5.96 -10.05 -0.43
CA PHE A 142 -7.17 -9.49 -1.04
C PHE A 142 -8.48 -10.00 -0.40
N GLY A 143 -8.51 -10.14 0.94
CA GLY A 143 -9.66 -10.67 1.68
C GLY A 143 -9.80 -12.20 1.67
N ASN A 144 -8.93 -12.93 0.98
CA ASN A 144 -8.83 -14.38 1.11
C ASN A 144 -8.16 -14.76 2.44
N LYS A 145 -8.37 -15.99 2.91
CA LYS A 145 -7.63 -16.53 4.07
C LYS A 145 -6.14 -16.68 3.72
N PHE A 146 -5.29 -16.36 4.69
CA PHE A 146 -3.84 -16.53 4.60
C PHE A 146 -3.26 -16.90 5.97
N ASP A 147 -2.01 -17.36 5.99
CA ASP A 147 -1.28 -17.65 7.22
C ASP A 147 -0.73 -16.35 7.82
N GLU A 148 -1.31 -15.93 8.95
CA GLU A 148 -0.91 -14.73 9.67
C GLU A 148 0.54 -14.78 10.15
N LYS A 149 1.05 -15.96 10.55
CA LYS A 149 2.45 -16.11 10.97
C LYS A 149 3.40 -15.93 9.80
N LEU A 150 3.00 -16.43 8.63
CA LEU A 150 3.77 -16.21 7.40
C LEU A 150 3.81 -14.72 7.04
N ALA A 151 2.67 -14.01 7.16
CA ALA A 151 2.58 -12.58 6.91
C ALA A 151 3.42 -11.74 7.90
N ASP A 152 3.36 -12.04 9.21
CA ASP A 152 4.24 -11.42 10.20
C ASP A 152 5.72 -11.72 9.88
N GLY A 153 6.04 -12.94 9.46
CA GLY A 153 7.38 -13.34 9.02
C GLY A 153 7.88 -12.52 7.81
N VAL A 154 7.01 -12.23 6.85
CA VAL A 154 7.30 -11.33 5.71
C VAL A 154 7.66 -9.93 6.21
N ILE A 155 6.81 -9.34 7.06
CA ILE A 155 7.02 -7.99 7.60
C ILE A 155 8.37 -7.92 8.34
N GLN A 156 8.64 -8.86 9.23
CA GLN A 156 9.89 -8.88 10.00
C GLN A 156 11.12 -9.03 9.08
N ASN A 157 11.01 -9.83 8.03
CA ASN A 157 12.10 -10.02 7.07
C ASN A 157 12.36 -8.75 6.24
N MET A 158 11.30 -8.04 5.84
CA MET A 158 11.38 -6.75 5.15
C MET A 158 12.00 -5.66 6.04
N ILE A 159 11.54 -5.54 7.29
CA ILE A 159 12.11 -4.60 8.27
C ILE A 159 13.60 -4.90 8.49
N ALA A 160 13.96 -6.18 8.68
CA ALA A 160 15.35 -6.58 8.86
C ALA A 160 16.22 -6.20 7.65
N PHE A 161 15.71 -6.42 6.43
CA PHE A 161 16.45 -6.07 5.21
C PHE A 161 16.69 -4.57 5.06
N ILE A 162 15.64 -3.77 5.26
CA ILE A 162 15.74 -2.31 5.20
C ILE A 162 16.66 -1.77 6.31
N SER A 163 16.72 -2.45 7.46
CA SER A 163 17.64 -2.15 8.57
C SER A 163 19.06 -2.71 8.36
N GLY A 164 19.46 -3.02 7.12
CA GLY A 164 20.82 -3.44 6.77
C GLY A 164 21.17 -4.92 7.01
N ARG A 165 20.20 -5.76 7.39
CA ARG A 165 20.43 -7.22 7.54
C ARG A 165 20.16 -7.95 6.23
N LYS A 166 20.62 -9.19 6.10
CA LYS A 166 20.30 -10.03 4.93
C LYS A 166 18.87 -10.54 5.01
N MET A 167 18.17 -10.51 3.88
CA MET A 167 16.83 -11.09 3.76
C MET A 167 16.92 -12.61 3.83
N LYS A 168 16.10 -13.23 4.67
CA LYS A 168 15.98 -14.68 4.78
C LYS A 168 15.20 -15.22 3.59
N GLN A 169 15.59 -16.39 3.10
CA GLN A 169 14.79 -17.10 2.10
C GLN A 169 13.58 -17.74 2.76
N ILE A 170 12.40 -17.56 2.16
CA ILE A 170 11.14 -18.14 2.64
C ILE A 170 10.48 -18.84 1.44
N PRO A 171 10.83 -20.12 1.16
CA PRO A 171 10.36 -20.84 -0.03
C PRO A 171 8.83 -20.93 -0.15
N ALA A 172 8.12 -20.90 0.98
CA ALA A 172 6.66 -20.89 1.02
C ALA A 172 6.05 -19.68 0.29
N LEU A 173 6.79 -18.57 0.14
CA LEU A 173 6.29 -17.37 -0.52
C LEU A 173 6.30 -17.48 -2.05
N GLU A 174 7.08 -18.38 -2.64
CA GLU A 174 7.27 -18.43 -4.11
C GLU A 174 6.07 -19.03 -4.88
N LYS A 175 5.16 -19.70 -4.16
CA LYS A 175 3.96 -20.31 -4.72
C LYS A 175 2.73 -19.47 -4.37
N GLY A 176 1.86 -19.22 -5.35
CA GLY A 176 0.60 -18.52 -5.15
C GLY A 176 0.17 -17.73 -6.37
N LYS A 177 -0.88 -16.92 -6.20
CA LYS A 177 -1.55 -16.17 -7.27
C LYS A 177 -1.39 -14.65 -7.15
N TYR A 178 -0.75 -14.16 -6.10
CA TYR A 178 -0.60 -12.72 -5.83
C TYR A 178 0.73 -12.18 -6.37
N ALA A 179 1.09 -12.58 -7.59
CA ALA A 179 2.20 -11.96 -8.31
C ALA A 179 1.82 -10.51 -8.67
N PHE A 180 2.81 -9.68 -9.02
CA PHE A 180 2.50 -8.36 -9.59
C PHE A 180 1.60 -8.50 -10.83
N SER A 181 0.54 -7.70 -10.87
CA SER A 181 -0.38 -7.56 -12.00
C SER A 181 -0.45 -6.08 -12.36
N PRO A 182 -0.17 -5.69 -13.61
CA PRO A 182 -0.21 -4.29 -14.01
C PRO A 182 -1.64 -3.74 -13.97
N VAL A 183 -1.78 -2.46 -13.64
CA VAL A 183 -3.05 -1.74 -13.77
C VAL A 183 -3.41 -1.72 -15.25
N LYS A 184 -4.64 -2.15 -15.59
CA LYS A 184 -5.12 -2.09 -16.97
C LYS A 184 -5.22 -0.61 -17.35
N ALA A 185 -4.61 -0.23 -18.47
CA ALA A 185 -4.79 1.11 -19.02
C ALA A 185 -6.30 1.35 -19.23
N ALA A 186 -6.80 2.50 -18.81
CA ALA A 186 -8.15 2.92 -19.18
C ALA A 186 -8.21 2.88 -20.71
N LYS A 187 -9.14 2.11 -21.28
CA LYS A 187 -9.45 2.24 -22.71
C LYS A 187 -9.84 3.70 -22.92
N GLU A 188 -9.08 4.43 -23.72
CA GLU A 188 -9.55 5.73 -24.21
C GLU A 188 -10.93 5.52 -24.86
N PRO A 189 -11.91 6.38 -24.57
CA PRO A 189 -13.25 6.28 -25.13
C PRO A 189 -13.27 6.40 -26.66
#